data_AF-A0A9N9JCU6-F1
#
_entry.id   AF-A0A9N9JCU6-F1
#
_cell.length_a   1.000
_cell.length_b   1.000
_cell.length_c   1.000
_cell.angle_alpha   90.00
_cell.angle_beta   90.00
_cell.angle_gamma   90.00
#
_symmetry.space_group_name_H-M   'P 1'
#
loop_
_entity.id
_entity.type
_entity.pdbx_description
1 polymer ?
#
loop_
_entity_poly.entity_id
_entity_poly.type
_entity_poly.pdbx_seq_one_letter_code
_entity_poly.pdbx_strand_id
1 'polypeptide(L)'
;LGELGGRLLFDELGQIYKKLESYSEEQKSSFPRGLKRLPIFLNGTDPFDSQSWVPATYLDLSLEKDFNLRRRAVVEHLTEYQNLLKLAGVNSPNIPVWHKPEPKEENSSKLSKSMIESLNDGNKPPFNNVLFNINGEKIFANSSILICAAPYFKEIFFEPLTHSYNREYEDIEPDSFRILLRWLYGEPLSQAIQNNGKKYDDGNFQIYQDFLIASKKFNIESIKELIEYKLVTYVNEDLIDDNLEKVKELAEEYGLEDLLKFCEKIEKIMNDDDEETDKESLEDISEISNSTTNKSNSTKKRRSIINSLKIRFSKRLLSKRYRA
;
A
#
# COMPACT_ATOMS: atom_id res chain seq x y z
N LEU A 1 8.09 20.30 -10.20
CA LEU A 1 8.70 21.40 -9.44
C LEU A 1 9.39 20.88 -8.18
N GLY A 2 8.79 19.95 -7.41
CA GLY A 2 9.42 19.35 -6.21
C GLY A 2 10.79 18.71 -6.47
N GLU A 3 10.90 17.75 -7.40
CA GLU A 3 12.18 17.07 -7.63
C GLU A 3 13.29 17.94 -8.22
N LEU A 4 12.97 18.82 -9.18
CA LEU A 4 13.93 19.76 -9.75
C LEU A 4 14.43 20.77 -8.71
N GLY A 5 13.54 21.21 -7.81
CA GLY A 5 13.90 22.07 -6.69
C GLY A 5 14.75 21.35 -5.64
N GLY A 6 14.47 20.08 -5.34
CA GLY A 6 15.30 19.25 -4.46
C GLY A 6 16.69 18.99 -5.04
N ARG A 7 16.72 18.75 -6.36
CA ARG A 7 17.89 18.79 -7.26
C ARG A 7 18.86 19.91 -6.93
N LEU A 8 18.40 21.10 -7.25
CA LEU A 8 19.15 22.34 -7.11
C LEU A 8 19.57 22.55 -5.66
N LEU A 9 18.64 22.45 -4.72
CA LEU A 9 18.92 22.71 -3.31
C LEU A 9 19.98 21.76 -2.75
N PHE A 10 19.97 20.49 -3.15
CA PHE A 10 21.02 19.53 -2.78
C PHE A 10 22.39 19.95 -3.33
N ASP A 11 22.46 20.39 -4.58
CA ASP A 11 23.69 20.88 -5.21
C ASP A 11 24.21 22.16 -4.54
N GLU A 12 23.34 23.11 -4.21
CA GLU A 12 23.70 24.33 -3.47
C GLU A 12 24.19 24.00 -2.05
N LEU A 13 23.57 23.04 -1.36
CA LEU A 13 24.03 22.56 -0.06
C LEU A 13 25.43 21.96 -0.15
N GLY A 14 25.72 21.18 -1.20
CA GLY A 14 27.06 20.67 -1.47
C GLY A 14 28.10 21.79 -1.59
N GLN A 15 27.78 22.88 -2.29
CA GLN A 15 28.67 24.05 -2.38
C GLN A 15 28.88 24.73 -1.03
N ILE A 16 27.84 24.82 -0.19
CA ILE A 16 27.94 25.37 1.16
C ILE A 16 28.85 24.50 2.02
N TYR A 17 28.64 23.18 2.04
CA TYR A 17 29.48 22.26 2.82
C TYR A 17 30.94 22.31 2.37
N LYS A 18 31.19 22.35 1.05
CA LYS A 18 32.55 22.49 0.51
C LYS A 18 33.25 23.77 0.96
N LYS A 19 32.52 24.90 0.99
CA LYS A 19 33.06 26.18 1.47
C LYS A 19 33.30 26.16 2.98
N LEU A 20 32.41 25.55 3.75
CA LEU A 20 32.58 25.37 5.20
C LEU A 20 33.75 24.44 5.53
N GLU A 21 33.94 23.39 4.74
CA GLU A 21 35.10 22.50 4.83
C GLU A 21 36.41 23.27 4.61
N SER A 22 36.51 24.14 3.59
CA SER A 22 37.72 24.95 3.41
C SER A 22 37.99 25.90 4.58
N TYR A 23 36.96 26.51 5.16
CA TYR A 23 37.13 27.36 6.35
C TYR A 23 37.49 26.59 7.61
N SER A 24 37.11 25.30 7.69
CA SER A 24 37.41 24.45 8.84
C SER A 24 38.91 24.23 9.04
N GLU A 25 39.70 24.30 7.97
CA GLU A 25 41.16 24.21 8.00
C GLU A 25 41.80 25.49 8.57
N GLU A 26 41.22 26.66 8.27
CA GLU A 26 41.77 27.97 8.63
C GLU A 26 41.33 28.45 10.03
N GLN A 27 40.15 28.03 10.51
CA GLN A 27 39.45 28.69 11.62
C GLN A 27 38.93 27.74 12.72
N LYS A 28 39.80 26.86 13.21
CA LYS A 28 39.49 25.88 14.27
C LYS A 28 38.98 26.50 15.59
N SER A 29 39.44 27.70 15.94
CA SER A 29 39.16 28.36 17.24
C SER A 29 37.87 29.18 17.26
N SER A 30 37.33 29.58 16.11
CA SER A 30 36.14 30.44 15.98
C SER A 30 34.87 29.68 15.59
N PHE A 31 34.95 28.36 15.37
CA PHE A 31 33.79 27.58 14.95
C PHE A 31 32.63 27.69 15.96
N PRO A 32 31.42 28.08 15.53
CA PRO A 32 30.34 28.41 16.45
C PRO A 32 29.91 27.18 17.27
N ARG A 33 30.07 27.25 18.60
CA ARG A 33 29.73 26.15 19.52
C ARG A 33 28.26 25.75 19.47
N GLY A 34 27.37 26.67 19.06
CA GLY A 34 25.93 26.42 18.92
C GLY A 34 25.53 25.50 17.76
N LEU A 35 26.38 25.36 16.73
CA LEU A 35 26.07 24.53 15.55
C LEU A 35 26.04 23.03 15.86
N LYS A 36 26.72 22.59 16.94
CA LYS A 36 26.88 21.16 17.26
C LYS A 36 25.56 20.40 17.46
N ARG A 37 24.51 21.11 17.90
CA ARG A 37 23.20 20.52 18.21
C ARG A 37 22.14 20.80 17.14
N LEU A 38 22.45 21.63 16.15
CA LEU A 38 21.50 22.00 15.12
C LEU A 38 21.47 20.92 14.02
N PRO A 39 20.28 20.56 13.51
CA PRO A 39 20.14 19.60 12.42
C PRO A 39 20.50 20.24 11.08
N ILE A 40 21.80 20.46 10.84
CA ILE A 40 22.32 21.18 9.67
C ILE A 40 22.99 20.27 8.65
N PHE A 41 23.16 18.99 8.97
CA PHE A 41 23.75 18.00 8.06
C PHE A 41 22.62 17.18 7.43
N LEU A 42 22.56 17.21 6.11
CA LEU A 42 21.62 16.41 5.35
C LEU A 42 22.15 14.97 5.19
N ASN A 43 21.78 14.09 6.11
CA ASN A 43 22.15 12.67 6.14
C ASN A 43 21.09 11.80 5.42
N GLY A 44 20.82 12.20 4.18
CA GLY A 44 19.86 11.63 3.24
C GLY A 44 19.99 12.36 1.90
N THR A 45 19.14 12.07 0.92
CA THR A 45 19.20 12.70 -0.41
C THR A 45 18.12 13.75 -0.65
N ASP A 46 17.10 13.81 0.22
CA ASP A 46 15.97 14.73 0.07
C ASP A 46 16.07 15.88 1.09
N PRO A 47 16.37 17.11 0.66
CA PRO A 47 16.43 18.27 1.55
C PRO A 47 15.06 18.69 2.10
N PHE A 48 13.95 18.19 1.57
CA PHE A 48 12.60 18.45 2.10
C PHE A 48 12.15 17.42 3.14
N ASP A 49 12.88 16.31 3.28
CA ASP A 49 12.64 15.34 4.35
C ASP A 49 13.28 15.84 5.66
N SER A 50 12.43 16.31 6.58
CA SER A 50 12.85 16.74 7.92
C SER A 50 13.64 15.68 8.72
N GLN A 51 13.46 14.38 8.43
CA GLN A 51 14.18 13.30 9.12
C GLN A 51 15.59 13.07 8.56
N SER A 52 15.86 13.58 7.36
CA SER A 52 17.18 13.55 6.74
C SER A 52 18.13 14.59 7.34
N TRP A 53 17.61 15.65 7.98
CA TRP A 53 18.42 16.66 8.66
C TRP A 53 18.80 16.24 10.07
N VAL A 54 20.09 16.05 10.31
CA VAL A 54 20.61 15.55 11.60
C VAL A 54 21.69 16.45 12.19
N PRO A 55 21.77 16.54 13.52
CA PRO A 55 22.92 17.15 14.18
C PRO A 55 24.18 16.32 13.96
N ALA A 56 25.34 16.99 13.86
CA ALA A 56 26.62 16.28 13.78
C ALA A 56 26.80 15.32 14.95
N THR A 57 26.35 15.66 16.16
CA THR A 57 26.44 14.79 17.33
C THR A 57 25.67 13.47 17.21
N TYR A 58 24.81 13.29 16.20
CA TYR A 58 24.13 12.02 15.94
C TYR A 58 24.83 11.19 14.87
N LEU A 59 25.80 11.75 14.17
CA LEU A 59 26.58 11.07 13.16
C LEU A 59 27.80 10.40 13.80
N ASP A 60 28.19 9.25 13.24
CA ASP A 60 29.35 8.47 13.65
C ASP A 60 30.09 7.97 12.39
N LEU A 61 31.34 8.42 12.23
CA LEU A 61 32.20 8.07 11.08
C LEU A 61 32.68 6.61 11.12
N SER A 62 32.53 5.91 12.25
CA SER A 62 32.96 4.52 12.42
C SER A 62 31.88 3.49 12.06
N LEU A 63 30.64 3.93 11.81
CA LEU A 63 29.52 3.05 11.49
C LEU A 63 29.34 2.91 9.98
N GLU A 64 29.10 1.67 9.52
CA GLU A 64 28.70 1.38 8.14
C GLU A 64 27.19 1.55 7.90
N LYS A 65 26.39 1.47 8.98
CA LYS A 65 24.93 1.62 8.94
C LYS A 65 24.40 2.26 10.23
N ASP A 66 23.22 2.85 10.15
CA ASP A 66 22.54 3.44 11.30
C ASP A 66 22.39 2.41 12.42
N PHE A 67 22.81 2.79 13.63
CA PHE A 67 22.62 1.96 14.83
C PHE A 67 21.30 2.32 15.52
N ASN A 68 21.02 3.61 15.68
CA ASN A 68 19.72 4.14 16.10
C ASN A 68 19.56 5.63 15.70
N LEU A 69 18.42 6.23 16.02
CA LEU A 69 18.10 7.63 15.67
C LEU A 69 19.09 8.69 16.19
N ARG A 70 19.92 8.36 17.19
CA ARG A 70 20.92 9.25 17.80
C ARG A 70 22.36 8.82 17.51
N ARG A 71 22.57 7.74 16.76
CA ARG A 71 23.87 7.22 16.34
C ARG A 71 23.73 6.60 14.94
N ARG A 72 23.86 7.45 13.94
CA ARG A 72 23.65 7.18 12.52
C ARG A 72 24.99 7.11 11.79
N ALA A 73 25.05 6.28 10.77
CA ALA A 73 26.19 6.27 9.86
C ALA A 73 26.17 7.53 9.00
N VAL A 74 27.37 7.99 8.63
CA VAL A 74 27.53 9.13 7.72
C VAL A 74 27.29 8.63 6.30
N VAL A 75 26.31 9.21 5.62
CA VAL A 75 26.04 8.94 4.20
C VAL A 75 27.19 9.39 3.29
N GLU A 76 27.33 8.73 2.15
CA GLU A 76 28.47 8.85 1.23
C GLU A 76 28.83 10.31 0.87
N HIS A 77 27.86 11.14 0.48
CA HIS A 77 28.14 12.53 0.08
C HIS A 77 28.61 13.44 1.21
N LEU A 78 28.38 13.07 2.48
CA LEU A 78 28.92 13.81 3.62
C LEU A 78 30.32 13.37 4.01
N THR A 79 30.77 12.18 3.57
CA THR A 79 32.08 11.63 3.95
C THR A 79 33.26 12.46 3.42
N GLU A 80 33.03 13.30 2.41
CA GLU A 80 34.02 14.22 1.84
C GLU A 80 34.33 15.42 2.76
N TYR A 81 33.44 15.75 3.71
CA TYR A 81 33.56 16.94 4.58
C TYR A 81 34.02 16.58 6.01
N GLN A 82 35.11 15.82 6.11
CA GLN A 82 35.52 15.22 7.39
C GLN A 82 35.94 16.25 8.46
N ASN A 83 36.60 17.35 8.06
CA ASN A 83 37.07 18.33 9.03
C ASN A 83 35.90 19.12 9.62
N LEU A 84 34.94 19.51 8.79
CA LEU A 84 33.69 20.13 9.19
C LEU A 84 32.91 19.22 10.15
N LEU A 85 32.75 17.95 9.81
CA LEU A 85 32.08 16.96 10.65
C LEU A 85 32.76 16.81 12.02
N LYS A 86 34.09 16.67 12.04
CA LYS A 86 34.87 16.59 13.29
C LYS A 86 34.72 17.86 14.15
N LEU A 87 34.75 19.05 13.54
CA LEU A 87 34.54 20.32 14.24
C LEU A 87 33.13 20.48 14.80
N ALA A 88 32.13 20.06 14.03
CA ALA A 88 30.73 20.08 14.42
C ALA A 88 30.41 19.07 15.55
N GLY A 89 31.36 18.20 15.89
CA GLY A 89 31.25 17.31 17.04
C GLY A 89 30.55 15.99 16.72
N VAL A 90 30.81 15.44 15.53
CA VAL A 90 30.53 14.04 15.22
C VAL A 90 30.96 13.15 16.38
N ASN A 91 30.07 12.24 16.78
CA ASN A 91 30.33 11.31 17.87
C ASN A 91 31.57 10.49 17.51
N SER A 92 32.70 10.86 18.11
CA SER A 92 33.95 10.09 18.11
C SER A 92 34.27 9.41 19.46
N PRO A 93 33.34 9.20 20.42
CA PRO A 93 33.70 8.42 21.59
C PRO A 93 34.04 7.00 21.12
N ASN A 94 35.08 6.41 21.72
CA ASN A 94 35.58 5.07 21.46
C ASN A 94 34.58 4.00 21.96
N ILE A 95 33.32 4.10 21.53
CA ILE A 95 32.21 3.23 21.92
C ILE A 95 32.33 1.97 21.06
N PRO A 96 32.50 0.79 21.69
CA PRO A 96 32.53 -0.47 20.97
C PRO A 96 31.33 -0.61 20.03
N VAL A 97 31.59 -1.04 18.80
CA VAL A 97 30.53 -1.31 17.82
C VAL A 97 29.87 -2.63 18.19
N TRP A 98 28.53 -2.64 18.29
CA TRP A 98 27.78 -3.86 18.49
C TRP A 98 27.63 -4.60 17.17
N HIS A 99 28.31 -5.74 17.04
CA HIS A 99 28.36 -6.50 15.79
C HIS A 99 27.28 -7.59 15.68
N LYS A 100 26.55 -7.88 16.76
CA LYS A 100 25.48 -8.89 16.69
C LYS A 100 24.29 -8.30 15.93
N PRO A 101 23.74 -9.00 14.92
CA PRO A 101 22.53 -8.54 14.26
C PRO A 101 21.40 -8.40 15.30
N GLU A 102 20.55 -7.40 15.09
CA GLU A 102 19.33 -7.24 15.87
C GLU A 102 18.52 -8.55 15.77
N PRO A 103 18.14 -9.16 16.91
CA PRO A 103 17.29 -10.34 16.89
C PRO A 103 15.96 -9.96 16.24
N LYS A 104 15.48 -10.79 15.31
CA LYS A 104 14.16 -10.60 14.72
C LYS A 104 13.10 -10.81 15.81
N GLU A 105 12.26 -9.81 16.05
CA GLU A 105 11.08 -9.95 16.88
C GLU A 105 10.01 -10.77 16.10
N GLU A 106 10.06 -12.11 16.20
CA GLU A 106 9.28 -13.03 15.34
C GLU A 106 7.91 -13.46 15.90
N ASN A 107 7.48 -12.92 17.05
CA ASN A 107 6.35 -13.51 17.77
C ASN A 107 4.99 -13.33 17.06
N SER A 108 4.79 -12.22 16.34
CA SER A 108 3.51 -11.92 15.68
C SER A 108 3.22 -12.87 14.51
N SER A 109 4.23 -13.19 13.68
CA SER A 109 4.08 -14.10 12.54
C SER A 109 3.95 -15.57 12.95
N LYS A 110 4.56 -15.97 14.07
CA LYS A 110 4.45 -17.32 14.61
C LYS A 110 3.05 -17.60 15.17
N LEU A 111 2.47 -16.63 15.88
CA LEU A 111 1.14 -16.78 16.47
C LEU A 111 0.06 -16.90 15.40
N SER A 112 0.01 -15.98 14.43
CA SER A 112 -0.98 -16.03 13.35
C SER A 112 -0.86 -17.34 12.55
N LYS A 113 0.37 -17.78 12.26
CA LYS A 113 0.61 -19.06 11.60
C LYS A 113 0.01 -20.24 12.38
N SER A 114 0.23 -20.31 13.69
CA SER A 114 -0.34 -21.37 14.53
C SER A 114 -1.87 -21.33 14.60
N MET A 115 -2.47 -20.12 14.61
CA MET A 115 -3.92 -19.96 14.56
C MET A 115 -4.47 -20.47 13.22
N ILE A 116 -3.83 -20.14 12.09
CA ILE A 116 -4.22 -20.63 10.76
C ILE A 116 -4.10 -22.15 10.65
N GLU A 117 -3.04 -22.75 11.21
CA GLU A 117 -2.91 -24.21 11.29
C GLU A 117 -4.10 -24.83 12.04
N SER A 118 -4.52 -24.25 13.17
CA SER A 118 -5.69 -24.71 13.91
C SER A 118 -7.01 -24.52 13.14
N LEU A 119 -7.14 -23.48 12.31
CA LEU A 119 -8.29 -23.28 11.43
C LEU A 119 -8.38 -24.40 10.38
N ASN A 120 -7.24 -24.75 9.77
CA ASN A 120 -7.18 -25.80 8.74
C ASN A 120 -7.46 -27.21 9.28
N ASP A 121 -7.38 -27.42 10.58
CA ASP A 121 -7.73 -28.69 11.22
C ASP A 121 -9.24 -28.99 11.23
N GLY A 122 -10.08 -28.02 10.89
CA GLY A 122 -11.54 -28.22 10.75
C GLY A 122 -12.18 -28.66 12.07
N ASN A 123 -12.96 -29.74 12.07
CA ASN A 123 -13.65 -30.24 13.27
C ASN A 123 -12.74 -31.05 14.23
N LYS A 124 -11.42 -31.04 14.06
CA LYS A 124 -10.56 -31.76 15.00
C LYS A 124 -10.51 -30.98 16.33
N PRO A 125 -10.79 -31.63 17.47
CA PRO A 125 -10.67 -30.99 18.78
C PRO A 125 -9.20 -30.63 19.08
N PRO A 126 -8.92 -29.65 19.95
CA PRO A 126 -9.86 -28.94 20.84
C PRO A 126 -10.24 -27.51 20.40
N PHE A 127 -9.67 -27.00 19.30
CA PHE A 127 -9.64 -25.55 19.07
C PHE A 127 -10.89 -25.00 18.39
N ASN A 128 -11.40 -25.63 17.33
CA ASN A 128 -12.58 -25.11 16.63
C ASN A 128 -13.87 -25.58 17.32
N ASN A 129 -14.65 -24.62 17.81
CA ASN A 129 -15.84 -24.84 18.63
C ASN A 129 -17.12 -24.22 18.04
N VAL A 130 -17.02 -23.55 16.88
CA VAL A 130 -18.18 -23.00 16.17
C VAL A 130 -18.26 -23.55 14.75
N LEU A 131 -19.48 -23.64 14.24
CA LEU A 131 -19.79 -24.18 12.92
C LEU A 131 -20.62 -23.16 12.11
N PHE A 132 -20.09 -22.77 10.96
CA PHE A 132 -20.81 -22.00 9.97
C PHE A 132 -21.35 -22.92 8.89
N ASN A 133 -22.62 -22.75 8.51
CA ASN A 133 -23.21 -23.29 7.30
C ASN A 133 -23.21 -22.17 6.25
N ILE A 134 -22.25 -22.19 5.33
CA ILE A 134 -22.11 -21.17 4.28
C ILE A 134 -22.54 -21.80 2.97
N ASN A 135 -23.67 -21.36 2.41
CA ASN A 135 -24.23 -21.90 1.17
C ASN A 135 -24.26 -23.45 1.14
N GLY A 136 -24.66 -24.08 2.26
CA GLY A 136 -24.70 -25.54 2.42
C GLY A 136 -23.38 -26.21 2.82
N GLU A 137 -22.26 -25.49 2.84
CA GLU A 137 -20.95 -25.99 3.25
C GLU A 137 -20.66 -25.73 4.73
N LYS A 138 -20.22 -26.78 5.44
CA LYS A 138 -19.85 -26.72 6.86
C LYS A 138 -18.41 -26.23 7.03
N ILE A 139 -18.24 -25.07 7.68
CA ILE A 139 -16.95 -24.44 7.94
C ILE A 139 -16.77 -24.26 9.46
N PHE A 140 -15.70 -24.85 10.00
CA PHE A 140 -15.39 -24.81 11.44
C PHE A 140 -14.43 -23.66 11.76
N ALA A 141 -14.60 -23.04 12.93
CA ALA A 141 -13.70 -22.01 13.43
C ALA A 141 -13.68 -21.97 14.98
N ASN A 142 -12.80 -21.14 15.54
CA ASN A 142 -12.72 -20.81 16.95
C ASN A 142 -13.42 -19.49 17.29
N SER A 143 -14.38 -19.51 18.21
CA SER A 143 -15.12 -18.32 18.64
C SER A 143 -14.26 -17.27 19.31
N SER A 144 -13.27 -17.66 20.11
CA SER A 144 -12.45 -16.71 20.87
C SER A 144 -11.59 -15.85 19.95
N ILE A 145 -10.99 -16.44 18.91
CA ILE A 145 -10.25 -15.71 17.89
C ILE A 145 -11.18 -14.73 17.17
N LEU A 146 -12.36 -15.18 16.76
CA LEU A 146 -13.34 -14.33 16.07
C LEU A 146 -13.82 -13.16 16.94
N ILE A 147 -14.07 -13.38 18.24
CA ILE A 147 -14.43 -12.33 19.21
C ILE A 147 -13.32 -11.28 19.31
N CYS A 148 -12.06 -11.71 19.31
CA CYS A 148 -10.92 -10.80 19.33
C CYS A 148 -10.76 -10.03 18.01
N ALA A 149 -11.08 -10.66 16.88
CA ALA A 149 -10.91 -10.08 15.55
C ALA A 149 -12.03 -9.10 15.17
N ALA A 150 -13.28 -9.37 15.55
CA ALA A 150 -14.41 -8.48 15.30
C ALA A 150 -15.44 -8.47 16.45
N PRO A 151 -15.81 -7.28 16.98
CA PRO A 151 -16.75 -7.15 18.10
C PRO A 151 -18.12 -7.80 17.87
N TYR A 152 -18.62 -7.85 16.64
CA TYR A 152 -19.87 -8.52 16.28
C TYR A 152 -19.93 -9.97 16.75
N PHE A 153 -18.81 -10.70 16.65
CA PHE A 153 -18.77 -12.09 17.08
C PHE A 153 -18.97 -12.25 18.59
N LYS A 154 -18.62 -11.23 19.37
CA LYS A 154 -18.91 -11.19 20.81
C LYS A 154 -20.41 -11.24 21.05
N GLU A 155 -21.17 -10.40 20.34
CA GLU A 155 -22.62 -10.32 20.52
C GLU A 155 -23.30 -11.65 20.21
N ILE A 156 -22.94 -12.28 19.09
CA ILE A 156 -23.61 -13.51 18.65
C ILE A 156 -23.16 -14.77 19.41
N PHE A 157 -22.01 -14.77 20.09
CA PHE A 157 -21.50 -15.93 20.84
C PHE A 157 -21.75 -15.84 22.34
N PHE A 158 -21.99 -14.65 22.90
CA PHE A 158 -22.27 -14.47 24.34
C PHE A 158 -23.77 -14.61 24.70
N GLU A 159 -24.69 -14.60 23.74
CA GLU A 159 -26.11 -14.78 24.03
C GLU A 159 -26.42 -16.20 24.56
N PRO A 160 -26.89 -16.36 25.82
CA PRO A 160 -27.10 -17.67 26.46
C PRO A 160 -28.18 -18.56 25.82
N LEU A 161 -28.94 -18.06 24.85
CA LEU A 161 -30.20 -18.65 24.40
C LEU A 161 -30.13 -19.41 23.07
N THR A 162 -29.00 -19.41 22.36
CA THR A 162 -28.82 -20.23 21.15
C THR A 162 -27.71 -21.25 21.35
N HIS A 163 -28.04 -22.37 22.00
CA HIS A 163 -27.15 -23.52 22.19
C HIS A 163 -26.72 -24.22 20.88
N SER A 164 -27.08 -23.68 19.71
CA SER A 164 -26.44 -24.02 18.44
C SER A 164 -25.46 -22.91 18.06
N TYR A 165 -24.17 -23.21 18.13
CA TYR A 165 -23.12 -22.44 17.44
C TYR A 165 -23.17 -22.62 15.92
N ASN A 166 -24.33 -22.99 15.39
CA ASN A 166 -24.60 -23.14 13.97
C ASN A 166 -25.13 -21.81 13.47
N ARG A 167 -24.44 -21.22 12.50
CA ARG A 167 -24.83 -19.96 11.87
C ARG A 167 -24.93 -20.19 10.37
N GLU A 168 -26.02 -19.75 9.75
CA GLU A 168 -26.30 -20.01 8.34
C GLU A 168 -26.24 -18.71 7.54
N TYR A 169 -25.51 -18.74 6.43
CA TYR A 169 -25.31 -17.60 5.53
C TYR A 169 -25.35 -18.10 4.08
N GLU A 170 -26.32 -17.62 3.30
CA GLU A 170 -26.53 -18.04 1.89
C GLU A 170 -26.02 -16.98 0.88
N ASP A 171 -25.70 -15.79 1.37
CA ASP A 171 -25.31 -14.61 0.60
C ASP A 171 -23.79 -14.45 0.42
N ILE A 172 -23.00 -15.42 0.88
CA ILE A 172 -21.54 -15.41 0.82
C ILE A 172 -21.07 -16.74 0.27
N GLU A 173 -20.17 -16.75 -0.70
CA GLU A 173 -19.61 -17.99 -1.21
C GLU A 173 -18.72 -18.68 -0.15
N PRO A 174 -18.74 -20.02 -0.05
CA PRO A 174 -17.95 -20.76 0.93
C PRO A 174 -16.46 -20.42 0.90
N ASP A 175 -15.92 -20.21 -0.30
CA ASP A 175 -14.52 -19.90 -0.48
C ASP A 175 -14.16 -18.47 -0.07
N SER A 176 -15.01 -17.50 -0.37
CA SER A 176 -14.87 -16.14 0.14
C SER A 176 -14.90 -16.15 1.67
N PHE A 177 -15.81 -16.93 2.28
CA PHE A 177 -15.86 -17.05 3.73
C PHE A 177 -14.60 -17.69 4.33
N ARG A 178 -14.00 -18.70 3.67
CA ARG A 178 -12.70 -19.26 4.10
C ARG A 178 -11.59 -18.23 4.07
N ILE A 179 -11.51 -17.43 3.00
CA ILE A 179 -10.51 -16.36 2.87
C ILE A 179 -10.73 -15.31 3.97
N LEU A 180 -11.98 -14.94 4.25
CA LEU A 180 -12.34 -14.03 5.34
C LEU A 180 -11.85 -14.55 6.69
N LEU A 181 -12.12 -15.83 7.01
CA LEU A 181 -11.66 -16.43 8.26
C LEU A 181 -10.13 -16.41 8.37
N ARG A 182 -9.42 -16.76 7.30
CA ARG A 182 -7.94 -16.71 7.29
C ARG A 182 -7.43 -15.30 7.53
N TRP A 183 -8.08 -14.29 6.93
CA TRP A 183 -7.75 -12.89 7.18
C TRP A 183 -7.99 -12.47 8.63
N LEU A 184 -9.14 -12.86 9.23
CA LEU A 184 -9.43 -12.61 10.66
C LEU A 184 -8.45 -13.31 11.61
N TYR A 185 -7.80 -14.38 11.15
CA TYR A 185 -6.78 -15.11 11.90
C TYR A 185 -5.36 -14.50 11.73
N GLY A 186 -5.28 -13.36 11.05
CA GLY A 186 -4.06 -12.58 10.89
C GLY A 186 -3.23 -12.94 9.66
N GLU A 187 -3.77 -13.71 8.71
CA GLU A 187 -3.12 -13.91 7.42
C GLU A 187 -3.37 -12.70 6.49
N PRO A 188 -2.35 -12.15 5.82
CA PRO A 188 -2.55 -11.09 4.84
C PRO A 188 -3.54 -11.52 3.74
N LEU A 189 -4.44 -10.63 3.33
CA LEU A 189 -5.51 -10.96 2.36
C LEU A 189 -4.98 -11.56 1.05
N SER A 190 -3.87 -11.05 0.52
CA SER A 190 -3.24 -11.61 -0.69
C SER A 190 -2.77 -13.06 -0.51
N GLN A 191 -2.24 -13.40 0.67
CA GLN A 191 -1.83 -14.76 1.00
C GLN A 191 -3.05 -15.66 1.24
N ALA A 192 -4.09 -15.14 1.91
CA ALA A 192 -5.33 -15.88 2.13
C ALA A 192 -6.01 -16.27 0.81
N ILE A 193 -6.09 -15.35 -0.15
CA ILE A 193 -6.61 -15.62 -1.50
C ILE A 193 -5.76 -16.69 -2.20
N GLN A 194 -4.41 -16.54 -2.18
CA GLN A 194 -3.50 -17.48 -2.83
C GLN A 194 -3.60 -18.90 -2.24
N ASN A 195 -3.71 -18.99 -0.90
CA ASN A 195 -3.72 -20.25 -0.18
C ASN A 195 -5.07 -20.98 -0.25
N ASN A 196 -6.15 -20.32 -0.64
CA ASN A 196 -7.46 -20.95 -0.83
C ASN A 196 -7.54 -21.78 -2.12
N GLY A 197 -6.54 -21.72 -3.00
CA GLY A 197 -6.28 -22.73 -4.03
C GLY A 197 -7.20 -22.73 -5.26
N LYS A 198 -8.28 -21.94 -5.29
CA LYS A 198 -9.11 -21.76 -6.48
C LYS A 198 -8.69 -20.51 -7.27
N LYS A 199 -8.60 -20.68 -8.59
CA LYS A 199 -8.58 -19.56 -9.53
C LYS A 199 -10.03 -19.25 -9.88
N TYR A 200 -10.42 -18.01 -9.68
CA TYR A 200 -11.74 -17.51 -10.01
C TYR A 200 -11.77 -17.05 -11.47
N ASP A 201 -12.83 -17.37 -12.19
CA ASP A 201 -12.98 -17.04 -13.61
C ASP A 201 -13.13 -15.52 -13.85
N ASP A 202 -13.63 -14.79 -12.85
CA ASP A 202 -13.80 -13.33 -12.81
C ASP A 202 -12.69 -12.62 -12.00
N GLY A 203 -11.58 -13.31 -11.69
CA GLY A 203 -10.55 -12.81 -10.80
C GLY A 203 -11.04 -12.68 -9.36
N ASN A 204 -10.48 -11.75 -8.58
CA ASN A 204 -10.85 -11.63 -7.16
C ASN A 204 -12.16 -10.84 -6.93
N PHE A 205 -12.92 -10.54 -7.98
CA PHE A 205 -14.08 -9.63 -7.90
C PHE A 205 -15.21 -10.21 -7.03
N GLN A 206 -15.62 -11.46 -7.24
CA GLN A 206 -16.59 -12.13 -6.36
C GLN A 206 -16.17 -12.11 -4.88
N ILE A 207 -14.88 -12.32 -4.58
CA ILE A 207 -14.36 -12.25 -3.21
C ILE A 207 -14.59 -10.85 -2.62
N TYR A 208 -14.33 -9.80 -3.39
CA TYR A 208 -14.51 -8.43 -2.95
C TYR A 208 -15.98 -8.11 -2.67
N GLN A 209 -16.89 -8.56 -3.54
CA GLN A 209 -18.33 -8.41 -3.34
C GLN A 209 -18.79 -9.12 -2.05
N ASP A 210 -18.40 -10.38 -1.87
CA ASP A 210 -18.74 -11.16 -0.68
C ASP A 210 -18.16 -10.55 0.60
N PHE A 211 -16.99 -9.91 0.51
CA PHE A 211 -16.40 -9.22 1.65
C PHE A 211 -17.14 -7.93 2.01
N LEU A 212 -17.70 -7.22 1.03
CA LEU A 212 -18.59 -6.08 1.31
C LEU A 212 -19.88 -6.55 2.00
N ILE A 213 -20.48 -7.65 1.54
CA ILE A 213 -21.62 -8.30 2.21
C ILE A 213 -21.25 -8.66 3.65
N ALA A 214 -20.12 -9.36 3.83
CA ALA A 214 -19.62 -9.74 5.15
C ALA A 214 -19.31 -8.54 6.04
N SER A 215 -18.76 -7.45 5.49
CA SER A 215 -18.42 -6.24 6.24
C SER A 215 -19.66 -5.63 6.89
N LYS A 216 -20.75 -5.54 6.12
CA LYS A 216 -22.04 -5.02 6.59
C LYS A 216 -22.69 -5.98 7.58
N LYS A 217 -22.65 -7.29 7.28
CA LYS A 217 -23.30 -8.33 8.09
C LYS A 217 -22.63 -8.55 9.43
N PHE A 218 -21.30 -8.50 9.47
CA PHE A 218 -20.49 -8.74 10.66
C PHE A 218 -19.92 -7.44 11.25
N ASN A 219 -20.33 -6.29 10.74
CA ASN A 219 -19.91 -4.97 11.21
C ASN A 219 -18.37 -4.82 11.32
N ILE A 220 -17.66 -5.14 10.23
CA ILE A 220 -16.18 -5.14 10.15
C ILE A 220 -15.72 -4.00 9.24
N GLU A 221 -15.65 -2.78 9.76
CA GLU A 221 -15.32 -1.59 8.94
C GLU A 221 -13.94 -1.69 8.25
N SER A 222 -12.93 -2.24 8.95
CA SER A 222 -11.57 -2.36 8.39
C SER A 222 -11.50 -3.22 7.13
N ILE A 223 -12.45 -4.15 6.93
CA ILE A 223 -12.49 -4.94 5.70
C ILE A 223 -13.15 -4.17 4.56
N LYS A 224 -14.14 -3.32 4.87
CA LYS A 224 -14.80 -2.43 3.91
C LYS A 224 -13.76 -1.48 3.29
N GLU A 225 -12.96 -0.81 4.12
CA GLU A 225 -11.86 0.07 3.69
C GLU A 225 -10.80 -0.68 2.85
N LEU A 226 -10.43 -1.89 3.28
CA LEU A 226 -9.46 -2.71 2.55
C LEU A 226 -9.99 -3.10 1.17
N ILE A 227 -11.26 -3.49 1.07
CA ILE A 227 -11.87 -3.88 -0.20
C ILE A 227 -12.06 -2.69 -1.13
N GLU A 228 -12.43 -1.52 -0.61
CA GLU A 228 -12.46 -0.27 -1.37
C GLU A 228 -11.11 -0.01 -2.06
N TYR A 229 -9.99 -0.13 -1.33
CA TYR A 229 -8.65 -0.02 -1.92
C TYR A 229 -8.37 -1.10 -3.00
N LYS A 230 -8.83 -2.35 -2.76
CA LYS A 230 -8.64 -3.44 -3.72
C LYS A 230 -9.46 -3.24 -4.99
N LEU A 231 -10.66 -2.69 -4.90
CA LEU A 231 -11.51 -2.37 -6.05
C LEU A 231 -10.92 -1.24 -6.89
N VAL A 232 -10.33 -0.21 -6.27
CA VAL A 232 -9.54 0.81 -7.00
C VAL A 232 -8.40 0.16 -7.79
N THR A 233 -7.67 -0.78 -7.17
CA THR A 233 -6.57 -1.48 -7.84
C THR A 233 -7.08 -2.33 -9.00
N TYR A 234 -8.18 -3.06 -8.80
CA TYR A 234 -8.84 -3.88 -9.81
C TYR A 234 -9.25 -3.08 -11.05
N VAL A 235 -9.91 -1.92 -10.86
CA VAL A 235 -10.27 -1.01 -11.96
C VAL A 235 -9.03 -0.52 -12.72
N ASN A 236 -7.94 -0.21 -12.01
CA ASN A 236 -6.71 0.29 -12.65
C ASN A 236 -5.97 -0.79 -13.46
N GLU A 237 -5.94 -2.03 -12.96
CA GLU A 237 -5.26 -3.15 -13.62
C GLU A 237 -6.02 -3.63 -14.86
N ASP A 238 -7.37 -3.64 -14.79
CA ASP A 238 -8.27 -4.15 -15.81
C ASP A 238 -9.34 -3.12 -16.21
N LEU A 239 -8.87 -1.98 -16.75
CA LEU A 239 -9.66 -0.91 -17.39
C LEU A 239 -10.48 -1.44 -18.59
N ILE A 240 -11.51 -2.21 -18.29
CA ILE A 240 -12.55 -2.68 -19.21
C ILE A 240 -13.85 -2.03 -18.72
N ASP A 241 -14.62 -1.41 -19.62
CA ASP A 241 -15.86 -0.68 -19.30
C ASP A 241 -16.79 -1.50 -18.40
N ASP A 242 -16.95 -2.80 -18.69
CA ASP A 242 -17.78 -3.74 -17.93
C ASP A 242 -17.31 -3.91 -16.45
N ASN A 243 -16.03 -3.70 -16.15
CA ASN A 243 -15.52 -3.76 -14.77
C ASN A 243 -15.74 -2.45 -14.02
N LEU A 244 -15.64 -1.31 -14.70
CA LEU A 244 -15.87 0.00 -14.10
C LEU A 244 -17.32 0.14 -13.64
N GLU A 245 -18.27 -0.25 -14.49
CA GLU A 245 -19.70 -0.18 -14.16
C GLU A 245 -20.04 -1.06 -12.94
N LYS A 246 -19.61 -2.33 -12.94
CA LYS A 246 -19.81 -3.23 -11.79
C LYS A 246 -19.25 -2.69 -10.48
N VAL A 247 -18.07 -2.09 -10.52
CA VAL A 247 -17.43 -1.52 -9.32
C VAL A 247 -18.18 -0.27 -8.84
N LYS A 248 -18.70 0.53 -9.77
CA LYS A 248 -19.53 1.71 -9.46
C LYS A 248 -20.85 1.31 -8.82
N GLU A 249 -21.54 0.31 -9.35
CA GLU A 249 -22.76 -0.27 -8.75
C GLU A 249 -22.51 -0.72 -7.30
N LEU A 250 -21.41 -1.43 -7.04
CA LEU A 250 -21.03 -1.82 -5.67
C LEU A 250 -20.72 -0.61 -4.78
N ALA A 251 -20.06 0.42 -5.31
CA ALA A 251 -19.74 1.62 -4.54
C ALA A 251 -21.01 2.36 -4.09
N GLU A 252 -22.03 2.41 -4.94
CA GLU A 252 -23.34 2.98 -4.61
C GLU A 252 -24.09 2.11 -3.59
N GLU A 253 -24.15 0.78 -3.81
CA GLU A 253 -24.89 -0.15 -2.96
C GLU A 253 -24.36 -0.17 -1.51
N TYR A 254 -23.03 -0.12 -1.34
CA TYR A 254 -22.36 -0.25 -0.04
C TYR A 254 -21.94 1.10 0.57
N GLY A 255 -22.25 2.22 -0.08
CA GLY A 255 -21.88 3.56 0.39
C GLY A 255 -20.36 3.71 0.55
N LEU A 256 -19.64 3.52 -0.57
CA LEU A 256 -18.19 3.71 -0.69
C LEU A 256 -17.94 5.04 -1.42
N GLU A 257 -18.08 6.18 -0.73
CA GLU A 257 -18.14 7.47 -1.41
C GLU A 257 -16.83 7.84 -2.13
N ASP A 258 -15.68 7.41 -1.62
CA ASP A 258 -14.39 7.72 -2.22
C ASP A 258 -14.10 6.85 -3.45
N LEU A 259 -14.49 5.57 -3.42
CA LEU A 259 -14.53 4.70 -4.59
C LEU A 259 -15.49 5.22 -5.66
N LEU A 260 -16.69 5.66 -5.28
CA LEU A 260 -17.67 6.19 -6.22
C LEU A 260 -17.11 7.42 -6.95
N LYS A 261 -16.58 8.40 -6.20
CA LYS A 261 -15.90 9.57 -6.78
C LYS A 261 -14.70 9.18 -7.64
N PHE A 262 -14.02 8.08 -7.33
CA PHE A 262 -12.93 7.56 -8.16
C PHE A 262 -13.48 7.03 -9.48
N CYS A 263 -14.49 6.16 -9.46
CA CYS A 263 -15.13 5.62 -10.66
C CYS A 263 -15.67 6.72 -11.58
N GLU A 264 -16.40 7.71 -11.03
CA GLU A 264 -16.92 8.86 -11.81
C GLU A 264 -15.81 9.67 -12.50
N LYS A 265 -14.63 9.78 -11.87
CA LYS A 265 -13.48 10.46 -12.49
C LYS A 265 -12.89 9.66 -13.63
N ILE A 266 -12.84 8.34 -13.51
CA ILE A 266 -12.37 7.44 -14.58
C ILE A 266 -13.34 7.51 -15.76
N GLU A 267 -14.64 7.41 -15.50
CA GLU A 267 -15.70 7.49 -16.50
C GLU A 267 -15.65 8.80 -17.31
N LYS A 268 -15.46 9.94 -16.63
CA LYS A 268 -15.26 11.24 -17.31
C LYS A 268 -14.06 11.24 -18.25
N ILE A 269 -12.93 10.69 -17.80
CA ILE A 269 -11.71 10.60 -18.62
C ILE A 269 -11.97 9.74 -19.88
N MET A 270 -12.73 8.65 -19.74
CA MET A 270 -13.05 7.77 -20.86
C MET A 270 -13.97 8.47 -21.88
N ASN A 271 -14.98 9.20 -21.41
CA ASN A 271 -15.90 9.95 -22.28
C ASN A 271 -15.20 11.14 -22.98
N ASP A 272 -14.28 11.83 -22.29
CA ASP A 272 -13.51 12.94 -22.88
C ASP A 272 -12.58 12.47 -24.02
N ASP A 273 -12.00 11.26 -23.92
CA ASP A 273 -11.13 10.67 -24.95
C ASP A 273 -11.94 10.19 -26.20
N ASP A 274 -13.21 9.84 -26.04
CA ASP A 274 -14.10 9.49 -27.15
C ASP A 274 -14.51 10.73 -27.97
N GLU A 275 -14.75 11.88 -27.32
CA GLU A 275 -15.10 13.13 -28.02
C GLU A 275 -13.91 13.77 -28.80
N GLU A 276 -12.67 13.58 -28.33
CA GLU A 276 -11.48 14.13 -28.99
C GLU A 276 -11.11 13.32 -30.24
N THR A 277 -11.31 12.00 -30.21
CA THR A 277 -11.08 11.13 -31.38
C THR A 277 -12.16 11.22 -32.45
N ASP A 278 -13.38 11.59 -32.10
CA ASP A 278 -14.44 11.87 -33.08
C ASP A 278 -14.23 13.22 -33.79
N LYS A 279 -13.62 14.22 -33.12
CA LYS A 279 -13.27 15.52 -33.74
C LYS A 279 -12.10 15.42 -34.72
N GLU A 280 -11.05 14.67 -34.41
CA GLU A 280 -9.96 14.41 -35.38
C GLU A 280 -10.48 13.62 -36.61
N SER A 281 -11.46 12.74 -36.43
CA SER A 281 -12.04 12.00 -37.57
C SER A 281 -13.00 12.82 -38.43
N LEU A 282 -13.60 13.89 -37.91
CA LEU A 282 -14.51 14.76 -38.67
C LEU A 282 -13.78 15.83 -39.49
N GLU A 283 -12.53 16.18 -39.14
CA GLU A 283 -11.69 17.04 -39.99
C GLU A 283 -11.08 16.27 -41.17
N ASP A 284 -10.82 14.96 -41.02
CA ASP A 284 -10.25 14.10 -42.07
C ASP A 284 -11.29 13.48 -43.03
N ILE A 285 -12.60 13.54 -42.75
CA ILE A 285 -13.66 12.98 -43.62
C ILE A 285 -14.18 14.00 -44.67
N SER A 286 -13.66 15.23 -44.70
CA SER A 286 -13.96 16.17 -45.80
C SER A 286 -13.25 15.82 -47.12
N GLU A 287 -12.30 14.87 -47.11
CA GLU A 287 -11.71 14.29 -48.31
C GLU A 287 -11.72 12.76 -48.25
N ILE A 288 -12.57 12.18 -49.11
CA ILE A 288 -12.59 10.78 -49.62
C ILE A 288 -13.95 10.15 -49.38
N SER A 289 -14.78 10.29 -50.41
CA SER A 289 -15.96 9.50 -50.65
C SER A 289 -15.59 8.07 -51.10
N ASN A 290 -16.42 7.14 -50.62
CA ASN A 290 -16.79 5.83 -51.17
C ASN A 290 -16.09 4.54 -50.66
N SER A 291 -16.98 3.68 -50.15
CA SER A 291 -17.00 2.20 -50.17
C SER A 291 -16.63 1.42 -48.90
N THR A 292 -17.70 0.98 -48.22
CA THR A 292 -18.03 -0.39 -47.81
C THR A 292 -17.14 -1.14 -46.80
N THR A 293 -17.73 -1.32 -45.60
CA THR A 293 -17.60 -2.40 -44.61
C THR A 293 -16.24 -2.66 -43.95
N ASN A 294 -16.19 -2.59 -42.61
CA ASN A 294 -15.65 -3.68 -41.77
C ASN A 294 -15.98 -3.54 -40.27
N LYS A 295 -16.69 -4.54 -39.73
CA LYS A 295 -17.06 -4.71 -38.31
C LYS A 295 -15.88 -5.17 -37.42
N SER A 296 -14.64 -5.18 -37.93
CA SER A 296 -13.43 -5.65 -37.23
C SER A 296 -12.57 -4.53 -36.64
N ASN A 297 -12.91 -3.26 -36.88
CA ASN A 297 -12.16 -2.10 -36.40
C ASN A 297 -12.50 -1.68 -34.97
N SER A 298 -13.68 -2.01 -34.43
CA SER A 298 -14.07 -1.58 -33.07
C SER A 298 -13.25 -2.26 -31.97
N THR A 299 -12.94 -3.55 -32.11
CA THR A 299 -12.12 -4.31 -31.14
C THR A 299 -10.63 -3.93 -31.19
N LYS A 300 -10.11 -3.51 -32.35
CA LYS A 300 -8.73 -2.98 -32.47
C LYS A 300 -8.63 -1.56 -31.91
N LYS A 301 -9.60 -0.68 -32.21
CA LYS A 301 -9.68 0.69 -31.67
C LYS A 301 -9.80 0.67 -30.14
N ARG A 302 -10.68 -0.16 -29.58
CA ARG A 302 -10.86 -0.34 -28.12
C ARG A 302 -9.60 -0.84 -27.40
N ARG A 303 -8.87 -1.81 -27.96
CA ARG A 303 -7.57 -2.26 -27.39
C ARG A 303 -6.50 -1.18 -27.41
N SER A 304 -6.52 -0.27 -28.38
CA SER A 304 -5.59 0.86 -28.46
C SER A 304 -5.84 1.90 -27.37
N ILE A 305 -7.12 2.19 -27.07
CA ILE A 305 -7.54 3.12 -26.03
C ILE A 305 -7.20 2.58 -24.63
N ILE A 306 -7.46 1.29 -24.39
CA ILE A 306 -7.10 0.64 -23.12
C ILE A 306 -5.57 0.66 -22.89
N ASN A 307 -4.78 0.45 -23.95
CA ASN A 307 -3.32 0.52 -23.86
C ASN A 307 -2.81 1.95 -23.65
N SER A 308 -3.40 2.96 -24.29
CA SER A 308 -3.03 4.37 -24.06
C SER A 308 -3.43 4.84 -22.66
N LEU A 309 -4.57 4.38 -22.13
CA LEU A 309 -5.01 4.63 -20.76
C LEU A 309 -4.11 3.92 -19.74
N LYS A 310 -3.77 2.63 -19.90
CA LYS A 310 -2.79 1.93 -19.03
C LYS A 310 -1.44 2.66 -19.00
N ILE A 311 -0.98 3.20 -20.15
CA ILE A 311 0.24 4.01 -20.23
C ILE A 311 0.07 5.38 -19.57
N ARG A 312 -1.09 6.05 -19.72
CA ARG A 312 -1.38 7.33 -19.04
C ARG A 312 -1.51 7.15 -17.53
N PHE A 313 -2.21 6.13 -17.03
CA PHE A 313 -2.38 5.85 -15.60
C PHE A 313 -1.08 5.43 -14.92
N SER A 314 -0.27 4.57 -15.54
CA SER A 314 1.09 4.27 -15.05
C SER A 314 1.96 5.52 -15.00
N LYS A 315 1.93 6.39 -16.03
CA LYS A 315 2.60 7.70 -16.02
C LYS A 315 2.04 8.66 -14.97
N ARG A 316 0.72 8.65 -14.70
CA ARG A 316 0.08 9.55 -13.70
C ARG A 316 0.37 9.10 -12.27
N LEU A 317 0.41 7.79 -11.99
CA LEU A 317 0.82 7.21 -10.71
C LEU A 317 2.33 7.41 -10.47
N LEU A 318 3.16 7.23 -11.49
CA LEU A 318 4.58 7.61 -11.44
C LEU A 318 4.74 9.12 -11.24
N SER A 319 3.90 9.96 -11.86
CA SER A 319 3.94 11.42 -11.66
C SER A 319 3.39 11.90 -10.31
N LYS A 320 2.55 11.10 -9.63
CA LYS A 320 2.05 11.37 -8.27
C LYS A 320 3.00 10.86 -7.19
N ARG A 321 3.81 9.82 -7.47
CA ARG A 321 5.03 9.52 -6.70
C ARG A 321 6.15 10.54 -6.90
N TYR A 322 6.01 11.42 -7.91
CA TYR A 322 6.94 12.51 -8.26
C TYR A 322 6.31 13.92 -8.06
N ARG A 323 5.28 14.01 -7.20
CA ARG A 323 4.72 15.26 -6.65
C ARG A 323 4.41 15.09 -5.15
N ALA A 324 5.44 14.84 -4.37
CA ALA A 324 5.58 15.33 -3.00
C ALA A 324 7.06 15.68 -2.87
#